data_AF-A0A921R3A7-F1
#
_entry.id   AF-A0A921R3A7-F1
#
_cell.length_a   1.000
_cell.length_b   1.000
_cell.length_c   1.000
_cell.angle_alpha   90.00
_cell.angle_beta   90.00
_cell.angle_gamma   90.00
#
_symmetry.space_group_name_H-M   'P 1'
#
loop_
_entity.id
_entity.type
_entity.pdbx_description
1 polymer ?
#
loop_
_entity_poly.entity_id
_entity_poly.type
_entity_poly.pdbx_seq_one_letter_code
_entity_poly.pdbx_strand_id
1 'polypeptide(L)'
;VGSKLENIGKFWFSNKKHGVLNMVTSAALWCIWKLRNDLCFQRTRWKGMDLDLLFLKVVAMVQNWLILCQAEEKDSLLKKIKDIKNLADLVLWLQN
;
A
#
# COMPACT_ATOMS: atom_id res chain seq x y z
N VAL A 1 1.77 9.60 19.74
CA VAL A 1 1.93 8.73 18.54
C VAL A 1 0.72 8.77 17.58
N GLY A 2 -0.48 9.27 17.97
CA GLY A 2 -1.67 9.27 17.10
C GLY A 2 -1.82 10.39 16.05
N SER A 3 -1.07 11.49 16.15
CA SER A 3 -1.29 12.70 15.32
C SER A 3 -1.08 12.51 13.81
N LYS A 4 -0.33 11.48 13.40
CA LYS A 4 -0.08 11.19 11.98
C LYS A 4 -1.25 10.47 11.30
N LEU A 5 -1.99 9.63 12.03
CA LEU A 5 -3.13 8.89 11.48
C LEU A 5 -4.36 9.78 11.30
N GLU A 6 -4.60 10.75 12.21
CA GLU A 6 -5.66 11.75 12.04
C GLU A 6 -5.50 12.57 10.75
N ASN A 7 -4.25 12.92 10.40
CA ASN A 7 -3.98 13.64 9.16
C ASN A 7 -4.24 12.78 7.92
N ILE A 8 -3.99 11.47 7.98
CA ILE A 8 -4.32 10.54 6.91
C ILE A 8 -5.85 10.37 6.81
N GLY A 9 -6.53 10.26 7.95
CA GLY A 9 -7.99 10.08 8.02
C GLY A 9 -8.79 11.21 7.38
N LYS A 10 -8.27 12.45 7.39
CA LYS A 10 -8.89 13.59 6.67
C LYS A 10 -9.03 13.34 5.17
N PHE A 11 -8.08 12.63 4.55
CA PHE A 11 -8.15 12.30 3.13
C PHE A 11 -9.20 11.22 2.85
N TRP A 12 -9.35 10.24 3.74
CA TRP A 12 -10.39 9.20 3.63
C TRP A 12 -11.80 9.79 3.68
N PHE A 13 -12.02 10.81 4.51
CA PHE A 13 -13.30 11.52 4.58
C PHE A 13 -13.62 12.28 3.28
N SER A 14 -12.59 12.73 2.56
CA SER A 14 -12.70 13.48 1.30
C SER A 14 -12.48 12.59 0.07
N ASN A 15 -13.06 11.37 0.07
CA ASN A 15 -12.74 10.34 -0.91
C ASN A 15 -12.87 10.75 -2.38
N LYS A 16 -13.88 11.56 -2.71
CA LYS A 16 -14.07 12.07 -4.09
C LYS A 16 -12.95 12.99 -4.58
N LYS A 17 -12.15 13.57 -3.67
CA LYS A 17 -11.05 14.49 -4.00
C LYS A 17 -9.68 13.81 -3.93
N HIS A 18 -9.59 12.68 -3.25
CA HIS A 18 -8.34 11.99 -2.93
C HIS A 18 -8.42 10.49 -3.21
N GLY A 19 -9.15 10.07 -4.25
CA GLY A 19 -9.44 8.67 -4.57
C GLY A 19 -8.16 7.84 -4.70
N VAL A 20 -7.21 8.31 -5.52
CA VAL A 20 -5.90 7.66 -5.71
C VAL A 20 -5.15 7.47 -4.39
N LEU A 21 -5.03 8.51 -3.57
CA LEU A 21 -4.32 8.47 -2.29
C LEU A 21 -4.99 7.49 -1.32
N ASN A 22 -6.32 7.51 -1.28
CA ASN A 22 -7.11 6.65 -0.40
C ASN A 22 -7.01 5.19 -0.80
N MET A 23 -7.01 4.88 -2.10
CA MET A 23 -6.80 3.52 -2.59
C MET A 23 -5.42 2.97 -2.19
N VAL A 24 -4.36 3.75 -2.43
CA VAL A 24 -2.99 3.34 -2.09
C VAL A 24 -2.81 3.16 -0.57
N THR A 25 -3.27 4.14 0.23
CA THR A 25 -3.16 4.06 1.70
C THR A 25 -4.00 2.93 2.30
N SER A 26 -5.20 2.69 1.78
CA SER A 26 -6.05 1.57 2.21
C SER A 26 -5.42 0.21 1.84
N ALA A 27 -4.84 0.08 0.65
CA ALA A 27 -4.13 -1.13 0.25
C ALA A 27 -2.91 -1.39 1.15
N ALA A 28 -2.13 -0.34 1.47
CA ALA A 28 -1.01 -0.43 2.41
C ALA A 28 -1.46 -0.92 3.80
N LEU A 29 -2.51 -0.32 4.36
CA LEU A 29 -3.05 -0.74 5.65
C LEU A 29 -3.57 -2.18 5.63
N TRP A 30 -4.23 -2.58 4.55
CA TRP A 30 -4.71 -3.94 4.37
C TRP A 30 -3.55 -4.95 4.35
N CYS A 31 -2.49 -4.66 3.60
CA CYS A 31 -1.30 -5.51 3.56
C CYS A 31 -0.61 -5.62 4.93
N ILE A 32 -0.50 -4.51 5.66
CA ILE A 32 0.05 -4.49 7.03
C ILE A 32 -0.82 -5.32 7.99
N TRP A 33 -2.14 -5.15 7.90
CA TRP A 33 -3.08 -5.92 8.72
C TRP A 33 -2.99 -7.42 8.44
N LYS A 34 -2.92 -7.81 7.17
CA LYS A 34 -2.72 -9.21 6.77
C LYS A 34 -1.39 -9.77 7.29
N LEU A 35 -0.29 -9.02 7.13
CA LEU A 35 1.02 -9.39 7.68
C LEU A 35 0.95 -9.61 9.19
N ARG A 36 0.32 -8.70 9.93
CA ARG A 36 0.11 -8.86 11.38
C ARG A 36 -0.66 -10.15 11.69
N ASN A 37 -1.72 -10.45 10.95
CA ASN A 37 -2.50 -11.65 11.18
C ASN A 37 -1.71 -12.93 10.91
N ASP A 38 -0.94 -12.96 9.82
CA ASP A 38 -0.11 -14.12 9.45
C ASP A 38 0.96 -14.40 10.53
N LEU A 39 1.53 -13.34 11.12
CA LEU A 39 2.49 -13.43 12.22
C LEU A 39 1.84 -13.86 13.55
N CYS A 40 0.72 -13.25 13.93
CA CYS A 40 0.09 -13.48 15.24
C CYS A 40 -0.74 -14.76 15.30
N PHE A 41 -1.38 -15.17 14.20
CA PHE A 41 -2.38 -16.25 14.22
C PHE A 41 -2.00 -17.47 13.35
N GLN A 42 -1.20 -17.30 12.29
CA GLN A 42 -0.86 -18.40 11.38
C GLN A 42 0.51 -19.05 11.66
N ARG A 43 1.16 -18.70 12.78
CA ARG A 43 2.52 -19.16 13.15
C ARG A 43 3.56 -18.94 12.04
N THR A 44 3.34 -17.95 11.17
CA THR A 44 4.34 -17.59 10.15
C THR A 44 5.56 -17.05 10.87
N ARG A 45 6.73 -17.66 10.63
CA ARG A 45 7.97 -17.19 11.22
C ARG A 45 8.32 -15.84 10.60
N TRP A 46 8.50 -14.83 11.44
CA TRP A 46 9.00 -13.54 10.99
C TRP A 46 10.41 -13.75 10.40
N LYS A 47 10.59 -13.48 9.10
CA LYS A 47 11.88 -13.60 8.41
C LYS A 47 12.64 -12.26 8.34
N GLY A 48 12.10 -11.21 8.95
CA GLY A 48 12.48 -9.83 8.70
C GLY A 48 11.29 -9.04 8.19
N MET A 49 11.37 -7.71 8.22
CA MET A 49 10.43 -6.88 7.48
C MET A 49 10.95 -6.73 6.06
N ASP A 50 10.60 -7.71 5.21
CA ASP A 50 10.84 -7.66 3.76
C ASP A 50 9.98 -6.52 3.19
N LEU A 51 10.51 -5.30 3.29
CA LEU A 51 9.82 -4.07 2.96
C LEU A 51 9.54 -4.02 1.45
N ASP A 52 10.44 -4.58 0.64
CA ASP A 52 10.25 -4.90 -0.77
C ASP A 52 9.03 -5.81 -0.99
N LEU A 53 8.90 -6.92 -0.26
CA LEU A 53 7.77 -7.83 -0.36
C LEU A 53 6.46 -7.16 0.06
N LEU A 54 6.51 -6.30 1.08
CA LEU A 54 5.35 -5.50 1.48
C LEU A 54 4.93 -4.54 0.35
N PHE A 55 5.88 -3.81 -0.25
CA PHE A 55 5.58 -2.92 -1.38
C PHE A 55 5.01 -3.67 -2.58
N LEU A 56 5.55 -4.85 -2.91
CA LEU A 56 5.03 -5.70 -3.98
C LEU A 56 3.60 -6.18 -3.69
N LYS A 57 3.28 -6.55 -2.45
CA LYS A 57 1.90 -6.88 -2.04
C LYS A 57 0.96 -5.69 -2.17
N VAL A 58 1.40 -4.49 -1.81
CA VAL A 58 0.61 -3.25 -1.97
C VAL A 58 0.35 -2.99 -3.45
N VAL A 59 1.38 -3.08 -4.30
CA VAL A 59 1.27 -2.95 -5.75
C VAL A 59 0.24 -3.92 -6.32
N ALA A 60 0.32 -5.21 -5.97
CA ALA A 60 -0.62 -6.23 -6.44
C ALA A 60 -2.06 -5.93 -5.99
N MET A 61 -2.24 -5.50 -4.73
CA MET A 61 -3.55 -5.12 -4.21
C MET A 61 -4.14 -3.91 -4.95
N VAL A 62 -3.35 -2.85 -5.16
CA VAL A 62 -3.81 -1.66 -5.88
C VAL A 62 -4.11 -1.99 -7.35
N GLN A 63 -3.32 -2.86 -7.98
CA GLN A 63 -3.61 -3.34 -9.34
C GLN A 63 -4.94 -4.10 -9.41
N ASN A 64 -5.23 -4.96 -8.44
CA ASN A 64 -6.53 -5.64 -8.37
C ASN A 64 -7.69 -4.66 -8.18
N TRP A 65 -7.45 -3.55 -7.48
CA TRP A 65 -8.45 -2.52 -7.27
C TRP A 65 -8.58 -1.51 -8.41
N LEU A 66 -7.79 -1.61 -9.49
CA LEU A 66 -7.94 -0.75 -10.68
C LEU A 66 -9.36 -0.79 -11.26
N ILE A 67 -10.08 -1.90 -11.09
CA ILE A 67 -11.48 -2.04 -11.52
C ILE A 67 -12.43 -1.11 -10.76
N LEU A 68 -12.08 -0.72 -9.53
CA LEU A 68 -12.85 0.19 -8.68
C LEU A 68 -12.48 1.66 -8.90
N CYS A 69 -11.38 1.92 -9.62
CA CYS A 69 -10.86 3.25 -9.85
C CYS A 69 -11.67 3.97 -10.94
N GLN A 70 -11.99 5.24 -10.70
CA GLN A 70 -12.63 6.10 -11.69
C GLN A 70 -11.72 6.25 -12.91
N ALA A 71 -12.32 6.30 -14.11
CA ALA A 71 -11.54 6.27 -15.36
C ALA A 71 -10.51 7.41 -15.45
N GLU A 72 -10.89 8.60 -15.02
CA GLU A 72 -10.02 9.80 -14.96
C GLU A 72 -8.83 9.68 -13.98
N GLU A 73 -8.93 8.82 -12.96
CA GLU A 73 -7.88 8.65 -11.95
C GLU A 73 -6.93 7.49 -12.27
N LYS A 74 -7.25 6.63 -13.25
CA LYS A 74 -6.50 5.40 -13.56
C LYS A 74 -5.04 5.68 -13.92
N ASP A 75 -4.78 6.68 -14.75
CA ASP A 75 -3.40 7.01 -15.15
C ASP A 75 -2.56 7.52 -13.99
N SER A 76 -3.17 8.31 -13.11
CA SER A 76 -2.54 8.79 -11.87
C SER A 76 -2.23 7.63 -10.93
N LEU A 77 -3.17 6.69 -10.79
CA LEU A 77 -2.98 5.48 -9.97
C LEU A 77 -1.89 4.57 -10.55
N LEU A 78 -1.86 4.37 -11.87
CA LEU A 78 -0.82 3.61 -12.56
C LEU A 78 0.57 4.25 -12.38
N LYS A 79 0.67 5.58 -12.39
CA LYS A 79 1.90 6.29 -12.05
C LYS A 79 2.34 5.99 -10.62
N LYS A 80 1.43 6.04 -9.65
CA LYS A 80 1.74 5.68 -8.25
C LYS A 80 2.16 4.21 -8.08
N ILE A 81 1.53 3.30 -8.81
CA ILE A 81 1.96 1.89 -8.85
C ILE A 81 3.41 1.77 -9.33
N LYS A 82 3.78 2.49 -10.40
CA LYS A 82 5.16 2.51 -10.90
C LYS A 82 6.13 3.10 -9.86
N ASP A 83 5.78 4.22 -9.23
CA ASP A 83 6.60 4.84 -8.19
C ASP A 83 6.86 3.85 -7.03
N ILE A 84 5.84 3.11 -6.58
CA ILE A 84 5.97 2.12 -5.50
C ILE A 84 6.83 0.92 -5.93
N LYS A 85 6.70 0.45 -7.17
CA LYS A 85 7.56 -0.62 -7.71
C LYS A 85 9.03 -0.20 -7.72
N ASN A 86 9.33 0.99 -8.22
CA ASN A 86 10.70 1.51 -8.24
C ASN A 86 11.29 1.60 -6.82
N LEU A 87 10.48 2.00 -5.83
CA LEU A 87 10.90 2.00 -4.43
C LEU A 87 11.18 0.59 -3.90
N ALA A 88 10.37 -0.40 -4.28
CA ALA A 88 10.62 -1.80 -3.91
C ALA A 88 11.96 -2.30 -4.49
N ASP A 89 12.23 -2.00 -5.76
CA ASP A 89 13.48 -2.37 -6.43
C ASP A 89 14.70 -1.71 -5.78
N LEU A 90 14.59 -0.43 -5.39
CA LEU A 90 15.65 0.28 -4.67
C LEU A 90 15.92 -0.32 -3.28
N VAL A 91 14.87 -0.69 -2.56
CA VAL A 91 15.00 -1.32 -1.23
C VAL A 91 15.68 -2.68 -1.35
N LEU A 92 15.30 -3.48 -2.34
CA LEU A 92 15.93 -4.76 -2.64
C LEU A 92 17.42 -4.58 -3.00
N TRP A 93 17.74 -3.54 -3.79
CA TRP A 93 19.13 -3.23 -4.15
C TRP A 93 19.98 -2.83 -2.94
N LEU A 94 19.44 -2.05 -1.99
CA LEU A 94 20.14 -1.64 -0.77
C LEU A 94 20.39 -2.79 0.23
N GLN A 95 19.70 -3.92 0.06
CA GLN A 95 19.82 -5.10 0.92
C GLN A 95 20.83 -6.14 0.40
N ASN A 96 21.33 -5.99 -0.83
CA ASN A 96 22.37 -6.83 -1.46
C ASN A 96 23.75 -6.16 -1.42
#